data_AF-A0A5C9EI92-F1
#
_entry.id   AF-A0A5C9EI92-F1
#
_cell.length_a   1.000
_cell.length_b   1.000
_cell.length_c   1.000
_cell.angle_alpha   90.00
_cell.angle_beta   90.00
_cell.angle_gamma   90.00
#
_symmetry.space_group_name_H-M   'P 1'
#
loop_
_entity.id
_entity.type
_entity.pdbx_description
1 polymer ?
#
loop_
_entity_poly.entity_id
_entity_poly.type
_entity_poly.pdbx_seq_one_letter_code
_entity_poly.pdbx_strand_id
1 'polypeptide(L)'
;MNQQVEFTWDFLKNVSEALDSYRVRSFIDAKEDIINAGVYTEQQYFSILFKMIDEEKVKFQLFDYLKKHHEKGISIIQQFSEDHNVEYKKTHSLLKLLEAEGLISIKEIYEFTEQEDGSEDRSQEYTDLLITIRNTSPSTIRPIYEPVKIIFNSKICSGCGLCAGICPMDCITIQNGHGEIDEDKCIRCGLCYLVCPRSFLPVNILNLYQEDDSKLKKYEQIGHFLEAYSARTKIKEIREVCQDGGISSTCLLHLFNTGEIDFAIGAKIGDKPWCPEPVLIQNKDDIINAAGTKYVNNPNLKLLSELNTQIDKRIAVVGVPCMMQALLKSRIYDINLPSLQAVQYRIGIYCMESFGYENGFLKICEMLNVHVDDVRKTDINKGKFIIYTTNNEELSIPIKEINHLAREDCEVCYDLTSESADISVGSIGAPSGWNCVLIRTPKGKELFNDLVKNDLIEAKPISEVKPGIGLLKKIAAGKKKKSIKYINEKLEREDKVPIY
;
A
#
# COMPACT_ATOMS: atom_id res chain seq x y z
N MET A 1 7.06 -38.69 7.73
CA MET A 1 7.52 -39.03 6.36
C MET A 1 7.01 -37.93 5.43
N ASN A 2 7.79 -36.87 5.24
CA ASN A 2 7.52 -35.90 4.17
C ASN A 2 8.08 -36.50 2.89
N GLN A 3 7.23 -37.12 2.07
CA GLN A 3 7.62 -37.35 0.68
C GLN A 3 7.69 -35.99 0.02
N GLN A 4 8.91 -35.51 -0.26
CA GLN A 4 9.13 -34.45 -1.23
C GLN A 4 8.55 -34.97 -2.55
N VAL A 5 7.39 -34.43 -2.94
CA VAL A 5 6.83 -34.69 -4.26
C VAL A 5 7.76 -33.96 -5.24
N GLU A 6 8.65 -34.72 -5.88
CA GLU A 6 9.46 -34.19 -6.99
C GLU A 6 8.55 -34.03 -8.21
N PHE A 7 8.31 -32.78 -8.60
CA PHE A 7 7.59 -32.47 -9.83
C PHE A 7 8.57 -32.46 -11.00
N THR A 8 8.31 -33.28 -12.01
CA THR A 8 9.13 -33.34 -13.23
C THR A 8 8.93 -32.08 -14.07
N TRP A 9 9.95 -31.67 -14.81
CA TRP A 9 9.85 -30.53 -15.74
C TRP A 9 8.75 -30.75 -16.79
N ASP A 10 8.63 -31.98 -17.30
CA ASP A 10 7.56 -32.36 -18.25
C ASP A 10 6.16 -32.17 -17.65
N PHE A 11 5.97 -32.50 -16.37
CA PHE A 11 4.70 -32.26 -15.68
C PHE A 11 4.38 -30.77 -15.61
N LEU A 12 5.34 -29.95 -15.15
CA LEU A 12 5.14 -28.50 -15.04
C LEU A 12 4.88 -27.85 -16.40
N LYS A 13 5.57 -28.29 -17.44
CA LYS A 13 5.37 -27.83 -18.81
C LYS A 13 3.96 -28.15 -19.32
N ASN A 14 3.50 -29.38 -19.12
CA ASN A 14 2.13 -29.77 -19.49
C ASN A 14 1.07 -28.93 -18.77
N VAL A 15 1.29 -28.62 -17.49
CA VAL A 15 0.42 -27.71 -16.72
C VAL A 15 0.42 -26.30 -17.31
N SER A 16 1.59 -25.76 -17.64
CA SER A 16 1.72 -24.43 -18.26
C SER A 16 1.05 -24.35 -19.64
N GLU A 17 1.19 -25.39 -20.46
CA GLU A 17 0.56 -25.48 -21.78
C GLU A 17 -0.96 -25.56 -21.67
N ALA A 18 -1.48 -26.34 -20.71
CA ALA A 18 -2.91 -26.44 -20.46
C ALA A 18 -3.54 -25.14 -19.93
N LEU A 19 -2.80 -24.37 -19.11
CA LEU A 19 -3.24 -23.08 -18.57
C LEU A 19 -3.15 -21.92 -19.58
N ASP A 20 -2.32 -22.07 -20.61
CA ASP A 20 -1.96 -21.02 -21.56
C ASP A 20 -1.53 -19.68 -20.90
N SER A 21 -0.91 -19.76 -19.71
CA SER A 21 -0.45 -18.59 -18.95
C SER A 21 1.05 -18.41 -19.10
N TYR A 22 1.49 -17.36 -19.82
CA TYR A 22 2.93 -17.11 -19.99
C TYR A 22 3.63 -16.70 -18.70
N ARG A 23 2.95 -16.14 -17.69
CA ARG A 23 3.62 -15.90 -16.39
C ARG A 23 4.02 -17.20 -15.72
N VAL A 24 3.13 -18.18 -15.75
CA VAL A 24 3.39 -19.53 -15.22
C VAL A 24 4.51 -20.16 -16.03
N ARG A 25 4.46 -20.03 -17.37
CA ARG A 25 5.52 -20.53 -18.26
C ARG A 25 6.89 -19.90 -17.97
N SER A 26 6.98 -18.58 -17.93
CA SER A 26 8.24 -17.86 -17.69
C SER A 26 8.82 -18.14 -16.32
N PHE A 27 7.97 -18.36 -15.31
CA PHE A 27 8.39 -18.76 -13.97
C PHE A 27 8.88 -20.22 -13.91
N ILE A 28 8.29 -21.14 -14.69
CA ILE A 28 8.76 -22.53 -14.84
C ILE A 28 10.09 -22.57 -15.59
N ASP A 29 10.18 -21.88 -16.73
CA ASP A 29 11.37 -21.86 -17.57
C ASP A 29 12.58 -21.26 -16.84
N ALA A 30 12.36 -20.28 -15.97
CA ALA A 30 13.40 -19.62 -15.19
C ALA A 30 13.69 -20.29 -13.83
N LYS A 31 13.25 -21.54 -13.58
CA LYS A 31 13.44 -22.20 -12.27
C LYS A 31 14.88 -22.10 -11.78
N GLU A 32 15.84 -22.54 -12.59
CA GLU A 32 17.25 -22.58 -12.20
C GLU A 32 17.79 -21.18 -11.89
N ASP A 33 17.46 -20.19 -12.73
CA ASP A 33 17.87 -18.81 -12.55
C ASP A 33 17.32 -18.21 -11.24
N ILE A 34 16.06 -18.50 -10.91
CA ILE A 34 15.42 -18.03 -9.67
C ILE A 34 16.10 -18.63 -8.44
N ILE A 35 16.41 -19.93 -8.45
CA ILE A 35 17.09 -20.59 -7.33
C ILE A 35 18.53 -20.07 -7.21
N ASN A 36 19.22 -19.89 -8.32
CA ASN A 36 20.59 -19.37 -8.37
C ASN A 36 20.69 -17.91 -7.91
N ALA A 37 19.63 -17.10 -8.10
CA ALA A 37 19.57 -15.74 -7.59
C ALA A 37 19.57 -15.66 -6.06
N GLY A 38 19.22 -16.75 -5.36
CA GLY A 38 19.33 -16.86 -3.90
C GLY A 38 18.28 -16.08 -3.10
N VAL A 39 17.33 -15.40 -3.75
CA VAL A 39 16.24 -14.67 -3.09
C VAL A 39 15.22 -15.63 -2.47
N TYR A 40 14.96 -16.75 -3.15
CA TYR A 40 13.98 -17.77 -2.75
C TYR A 40 14.62 -19.15 -2.67
N THR A 41 14.24 -19.89 -1.64
CA THR A 41 14.48 -21.33 -1.55
C THR A 41 13.64 -22.09 -2.58
N GLU A 42 14.04 -23.32 -2.91
CA GLU A 42 13.27 -24.17 -3.83
C GLU A 42 11.84 -24.42 -3.34
N GLN A 43 11.64 -24.58 -2.03
CA GLN A 43 10.31 -24.73 -1.44
C GLN A 43 9.45 -23.48 -1.67
N GLN A 44 10.01 -22.28 -1.48
CA GLN A 44 9.32 -21.02 -1.74
C GLN A 44 8.99 -20.83 -3.21
N TYR A 45 9.92 -21.19 -4.10
CA TYR A 45 9.68 -21.19 -5.54
C TYR A 45 8.43 -22.01 -5.90
N PHE A 46 8.34 -23.26 -5.44
CA PHE A 46 7.18 -24.11 -5.70
C PHE A 46 5.90 -23.56 -5.06
N SER A 47 6.00 -23.01 -3.84
CA SER A 47 4.88 -22.37 -3.14
C SER A 47 4.28 -21.20 -3.94
N ILE A 48 5.13 -20.36 -4.53
CA ILE A 48 4.72 -19.25 -5.40
C ILE A 48 4.15 -19.78 -6.72
N LEU A 49 4.83 -20.74 -7.36
CA LEU A 49 4.40 -21.31 -8.64
C LEU A 49 3.01 -21.94 -8.56
N PHE A 50 2.76 -22.77 -7.53
CA PHE A 50 1.45 -23.42 -7.38
C PHE A 50 0.36 -22.41 -7.03
N LYS A 51 0.67 -21.40 -6.20
CA LYS A 51 -0.27 -20.31 -5.99
C LYS A 51 -0.61 -19.59 -7.29
N MET A 52 0.38 -19.28 -8.13
CA MET A 52 0.16 -18.65 -9.43
C MET A 52 -0.73 -19.52 -10.34
N ILE A 53 -0.49 -20.83 -10.38
CA ILE A 53 -1.30 -21.79 -11.14
C ILE A 53 -2.75 -21.79 -10.65
N ASP A 54 -2.97 -21.89 -9.34
CA ASP A 54 -4.31 -21.93 -8.76
C ASP A 54 -5.07 -20.63 -9.01
N GLU A 55 -4.41 -19.48 -8.83
CA GLU A 55 -4.98 -18.16 -9.08
C GLU A 55 -5.40 -17.98 -10.55
N GLU A 56 -4.53 -18.35 -11.50
CA GLU A 56 -4.85 -18.28 -12.94
C GLU A 56 -5.99 -19.23 -13.32
N LYS A 57 -6.00 -20.45 -12.77
CA LYS A 57 -7.05 -21.43 -13.00
C LYS A 57 -8.42 -20.90 -12.57
N VAL A 58 -8.53 -20.41 -11.33
CA VAL A 58 -9.81 -19.89 -10.81
C VAL A 58 -10.25 -18.63 -11.56
N LYS A 59 -9.30 -17.76 -11.93
CA LYS A 59 -9.56 -16.56 -12.75
C LYS A 59 -10.21 -16.91 -14.10
N PHE A 60 -9.65 -17.88 -14.83
CA PHE A 60 -10.20 -18.27 -16.14
C PHE A 60 -11.47 -19.12 -16.01
N GLN A 61 -11.62 -19.91 -14.94
CA GLN A 61 -12.90 -20.54 -14.61
C GLN A 61 -14.01 -19.49 -14.43
N LEU A 62 -13.73 -18.40 -13.71
CA LEU A 62 -14.67 -17.29 -13.56
C LEU A 62 -14.98 -16.64 -14.92
N PHE A 63 -13.96 -16.37 -15.74
CA PHE A 63 -14.17 -15.78 -17.06
C PHE A 63 -15.06 -16.65 -17.97
N ASP A 64 -14.80 -17.96 -18.03
CA ASP A 64 -15.61 -18.89 -18.80
C ASP A 64 -17.03 -19.07 -18.24
N TYR A 65 -17.15 -19.05 -16.91
CA TYR A 65 -18.45 -19.08 -16.24
C TYR A 65 -19.27 -17.84 -16.61
N LEU A 66 -18.67 -16.65 -16.58
CA LEU A 66 -19.30 -15.42 -17.04
C LEU A 66 -19.71 -15.54 -18.51
N LYS A 67 -18.91 -16.12 -19.40
CA LYS A 67 -19.27 -16.28 -20.83
C LYS A 67 -20.50 -17.15 -21.05
N LYS A 68 -20.67 -18.20 -20.25
CA LYS A 68 -21.76 -19.18 -20.40
C LYS A 68 -23.11 -18.68 -19.87
N HIS A 69 -23.11 -17.71 -18.95
CA HIS A 69 -24.34 -17.22 -18.32
C HIS A 69 -24.83 -15.91 -18.93
N HIS A 70 -26.15 -15.78 -19.08
CA HIS A 70 -26.77 -14.55 -19.61
C HIS A 70 -26.85 -13.42 -18.57
N GLU A 71 -26.99 -13.77 -17.30
CA GLU A 71 -27.04 -12.82 -16.19
C GLU A 71 -25.67 -12.19 -15.94
N LYS A 72 -25.63 -10.87 -15.76
CA LYS A 72 -24.41 -10.06 -15.65
C LYS A 72 -24.40 -9.15 -14.41
N GLY A 73 -25.18 -9.54 -13.40
CA GLY A 73 -25.34 -8.86 -12.11
C GLY A 73 -24.43 -9.39 -11.01
N ILE A 74 -24.65 -8.96 -9.77
CA ILE A 74 -23.98 -9.45 -8.56
C ILE A 74 -24.33 -10.90 -8.22
N SER A 75 -25.54 -11.34 -8.55
CA SER A 75 -26.06 -12.70 -8.36
C SER A 75 -25.14 -13.75 -8.99
N ILE A 76 -24.63 -13.50 -10.19
CA ILE A 76 -23.72 -14.45 -10.88
C ILE A 76 -22.38 -14.60 -10.15
N ILE A 77 -21.94 -13.56 -9.43
CA ILE A 77 -20.72 -13.59 -8.61
C ILE A 77 -20.94 -14.46 -7.38
N GLN A 78 -22.11 -14.34 -6.74
CA GLN A 78 -22.50 -15.17 -5.60
C GLN A 78 -22.62 -16.63 -6.03
N GLN A 79 -23.31 -16.88 -7.15
CA GLN A 79 -23.49 -18.23 -7.69
C GLN A 79 -22.16 -18.88 -8.03
N PHE A 80 -21.24 -18.18 -8.71
CA PHE A 80 -19.90 -18.72 -8.98
C PHE A 80 -19.15 -19.08 -7.69
N SER A 81 -19.23 -18.20 -6.68
CA SER A 81 -18.57 -18.38 -5.38
C SER A 81 -19.06 -19.65 -4.68
N GLU A 82 -20.37 -19.89 -4.69
CA GLU A 82 -21.00 -21.09 -4.14
C GLU A 82 -20.64 -22.35 -4.95
N ASP A 83 -20.83 -22.31 -6.27
CA ASP A 83 -20.62 -23.43 -7.19
C ASP A 83 -19.16 -23.95 -7.16
N HIS A 84 -18.19 -23.06 -6.93
CA HIS A 84 -16.76 -23.38 -6.99
C HIS A 84 -16.07 -23.34 -5.62
N ASN A 85 -16.82 -23.11 -4.54
CA ASN A 85 -16.29 -22.97 -3.18
C ASN A 85 -15.15 -21.94 -3.09
N VAL A 86 -15.37 -20.76 -3.68
CA VAL A 86 -14.43 -19.63 -3.68
C VAL A 86 -15.03 -18.54 -2.80
N GLU A 87 -14.22 -17.95 -1.90
CA GLU A 87 -14.69 -16.84 -1.07
C GLU A 87 -15.23 -15.67 -1.90
N TYR A 88 -16.37 -15.11 -1.51
CA TYR A 88 -17.03 -14.03 -2.25
C TYR A 88 -16.12 -12.83 -2.56
N LYS A 89 -15.34 -12.36 -1.56
CA LYS A 89 -14.35 -11.28 -1.75
C LYS A 89 -13.26 -11.65 -2.76
N LYS A 90 -12.89 -12.93 -2.84
CA LYS A 90 -11.91 -13.44 -3.80
C LYS A 90 -12.47 -13.40 -5.21
N THR A 91 -13.71 -13.83 -5.42
CA THR A 91 -14.39 -13.73 -6.72
C THR A 91 -14.45 -12.29 -7.22
N HIS A 92 -14.78 -11.32 -6.35
CA HIS A 92 -14.73 -9.88 -6.68
C HIS A 92 -13.32 -9.41 -7.09
N SER A 93 -12.29 -9.93 -6.44
CA SER A 93 -10.90 -9.58 -6.75
C SER A 93 -10.47 -10.11 -8.11
N LEU A 94 -10.85 -11.36 -8.42
CA LEU A 94 -10.63 -11.95 -9.73
C LEU A 94 -11.40 -11.18 -10.82
N LEU A 95 -12.61 -10.72 -10.52
CA LEU A 95 -13.39 -9.87 -11.42
C LEU A 95 -12.64 -8.57 -11.73
N LYS A 96 -12.10 -7.88 -10.72
CA LYS A 96 -11.28 -6.67 -10.92
C LYS A 96 -9.97 -6.95 -11.66
N LEU A 97 -9.39 -8.13 -11.49
CA LEU A 97 -8.24 -8.56 -12.27
C LEU A 97 -8.59 -8.78 -13.75
N LEU A 98 -9.70 -9.43 -14.06
CA LEU A 98 -10.21 -9.60 -15.43
C LEU A 98 -10.50 -8.25 -16.10
N GLU A 99 -11.02 -7.28 -15.35
CA GLU A 99 -11.23 -5.91 -15.83
C GLU A 99 -9.90 -5.21 -16.13
N ALA A 100 -8.91 -5.31 -15.23
CA ALA A 100 -7.58 -4.75 -15.43
C ALA A 100 -6.83 -5.39 -16.62
N GLU A 101 -7.08 -6.68 -16.90
CA GLU A 101 -6.57 -7.39 -18.07
C GLU A 101 -7.36 -7.08 -19.36
N GLY A 102 -8.45 -6.31 -19.26
CA GLY A 102 -9.28 -5.93 -20.41
C GLY A 102 -10.12 -7.06 -20.99
N LEU A 103 -10.37 -8.13 -20.22
CA LEU A 103 -11.26 -9.23 -20.61
C LEU A 103 -12.73 -8.87 -20.42
N ILE A 104 -13.01 -8.00 -19.46
CA ILE A 104 -14.34 -7.51 -19.15
C ILE A 104 -14.31 -6.00 -18.91
N SER A 105 -15.49 -5.40 -18.79
CA SER A 105 -15.67 -4.10 -18.17
C SER A 105 -16.81 -4.18 -17.17
N ILE A 106 -16.65 -3.50 -16.04
CA ILE A 106 -17.61 -3.50 -14.94
C ILE A 106 -18.19 -2.10 -14.81
N LYS A 107 -19.51 -2.00 -14.71
CA LYS A 107 -20.20 -0.78 -14.31
C LYS A 107 -20.91 -1.04 -12.99
N GLU A 108 -20.43 -0.43 -11.92
CA GLU A 108 -21.06 -0.53 -10.60
C GLU A 108 -22.32 0.34 -10.52
N ILE A 109 -23.32 -0.16 -9.81
CA ILE A 109 -24.63 0.47 -9.61
C ILE A 109 -24.77 0.76 -8.12
N TYR A 110 -25.05 2.02 -7.82
CA TYR A 110 -25.23 2.53 -6.47
C TYR A 110 -26.58 3.21 -6.36
N GLU A 111 -27.28 3.01 -5.25
CA GLU A 111 -28.50 3.74 -4.91
C GLU A 111 -28.23 4.69 -3.75
N PHE A 112 -28.97 5.79 -3.74
CA PHE A 112 -28.91 6.80 -2.68
C PHE A 112 -29.94 6.47 -1.61
N THR A 113 -29.50 6.33 -0.37
CA THR A 113 -30.38 6.32 0.80
C THR A 113 -30.26 7.67 1.50
N GLU A 114 -31.36 8.43 1.60
CA GLU A 114 -31.40 9.61 2.46
C GLU A 114 -31.40 9.16 3.93
N GLN A 115 -30.45 9.65 4.72
CA GLN A 115 -30.51 9.50 6.17
C GLN A 115 -31.45 10.57 6.74
N GLU A 116 -32.42 10.15 7.57
CA GLU A 116 -33.44 11.04 8.17
C GLU A 116 -32.88 12.03 9.21
N ASP A 117 -31.56 12.04 9.48
CA ASP A 117 -30.96 12.79 10.59
C ASP A 117 -30.38 14.17 10.25
N GLY A 118 -30.48 14.60 8.98
CA GLY A 118 -30.00 15.92 8.56
C GLY A 118 -28.47 16.08 8.57
N SER A 119 -27.72 14.99 8.67
CA SER A 119 -26.27 15.00 8.47
C SER A 119 -25.91 15.08 6.97
N GLU A 120 -24.84 15.82 6.62
CA GLU A 120 -24.36 15.94 5.23
C GLU A 120 -23.61 14.70 4.72
N ASP A 121 -23.46 13.63 5.52
CA ASP A 121 -22.78 12.40 5.10
C ASP A 121 -23.75 11.50 4.31
N ARG A 122 -23.77 11.66 2.99
CA ARG A 122 -24.50 10.79 2.07
C ARG A 122 -23.76 9.45 1.96
N SER A 123 -24.33 8.35 2.44
CA SER A 123 -23.84 7.01 2.14
C SER A 123 -24.45 6.51 0.82
N GLN A 124 -23.62 6.15 -0.15
CA GLN A 124 -24.05 5.42 -1.35
C GLN A 124 -24.01 3.92 -1.05
N GLU A 125 -25.16 3.26 -1.06
CA GLU A 125 -25.20 1.81 -0.93
C GLU A 125 -24.99 1.18 -2.31
N TYR A 126 -24.06 0.24 -2.38
CA TYR A 126 -23.82 -0.56 -3.57
C TYR A 126 -24.95 -1.58 -3.71
N THR A 127 -25.65 -1.55 -4.84
CA THR A 127 -26.82 -2.41 -5.07
C THR A 127 -26.55 -3.51 -6.08
N ASP A 128 -25.76 -3.24 -7.13
CA ASP A 128 -25.48 -4.22 -8.17
C ASP A 128 -24.24 -3.82 -9.02
N LEU A 129 -23.85 -4.67 -9.97
CA LEU A 129 -22.88 -4.36 -11.03
C LEU A 129 -23.39 -4.86 -12.39
N LEU A 130 -22.89 -4.28 -13.47
CA LEU A 130 -23.12 -4.77 -14.83
C LEU A 130 -21.79 -5.20 -15.46
N ILE A 131 -21.69 -6.48 -15.79
CA ILE A 131 -20.51 -7.08 -16.43
C ILE A 131 -20.70 -7.14 -17.94
N THR A 132 -19.80 -6.51 -18.69
CA THR A 132 -19.71 -6.69 -20.15
C THR A 132 -18.47 -7.49 -20.49
N ILE A 133 -18.63 -8.57 -21.25
CA ILE A 133 -17.52 -9.42 -21.71
C ILE A 133 -16.99 -8.85 -23.02
N ARG A 134 -15.67 -8.65 -23.11
CA ARG A 134 -15.04 -8.20 -24.35
C ARG A 134 -14.78 -9.37 -25.27
N ASN A 135 -14.87 -9.14 -26.59
CA ASN A 135 -14.56 -10.14 -27.61
C ASN A 135 -13.04 -10.27 -27.82
N THR A 136 -12.30 -10.47 -26.73
CA THR A 136 -10.85 -10.64 -26.69
C THR A 136 -10.56 -12.09 -26.35
N SER A 137 -9.69 -12.77 -27.10
CA SER A 137 -9.26 -14.11 -26.72
C SER A 137 -8.32 -14.02 -25.51
N PRO A 138 -8.51 -14.81 -24.45
CA PRO A 138 -7.52 -14.90 -23.37
C PRO A 138 -6.10 -15.16 -23.87
N SER A 139 -5.94 -15.99 -24.90
CA SER A 139 -4.65 -16.29 -25.54
C SER A 139 -4.03 -15.09 -26.30
N THR A 140 -4.85 -14.10 -26.69
CA THR A 140 -4.38 -12.84 -27.30
C THR A 140 -3.96 -11.81 -26.25
N ILE A 141 -4.39 -12.00 -24.99
CA ILE A 141 -3.82 -11.32 -23.83
C ILE A 141 -2.52 -12.04 -23.51
N ARG A 142 -1.55 -11.88 -24.41
CA ARG A 142 -0.18 -12.31 -24.12
C ARG A 142 0.23 -11.60 -22.83
N PRO A 143 0.56 -12.32 -21.75
CA PRO A 143 0.82 -11.72 -20.46
C PRO A 143 2.25 -11.20 -20.48
N ILE A 144 2.46 -10.08 -21.15
CA ILE A 144 3.45 -9.14 -20.67
C ILE A 144 2.68 -8.33 -19.65
N TYR A 145 2.54 -8.87 -18.43
CA TYR A 145 2.53 -7.95 -17.31
C TYR A 145 3.83 -7.18 -17.45
N GLU A 146 3.74 -5.98 -18.02
CA GLU A 146 4.91 -5.16 -18.23
C GLU A 146 5.59 -5.07 -16.87
N PRO A 147 6.88 -5.39 -16.81
CA PRO A 147 7.58 -5.23 -15.56
C PRO A 147 7.38 -3.78 -15.12
N VAL A 148 7.51 -3.51 -13.82
CA VAL A 148 7.28 -2.18 -13.27
C VAL A 148 8.15 -1.08 -13.90
N LYS A 149 9.11 -1.42 -14.76
CA LYS A 149 9.74 -0.53 -15.75
C LYS A 149 8.73 0.39 -16.45
N ILE A 150 7.54 -0.08 -16.83
CA ILE A 150 6.59 0.84 -17.44
C ILE A 150 6.08 1.91 -16.45
N ILE A 151 5.89 1.55 -15.19
CA ILE A 151 5.52 2.48 -14.12
C ILE A 151 6.65 3.49 -13.87
N PHE A 152 7.89 3.04 -13.98
CA PHE A 152 9.09 3.89 -13.84
C PHE A 152 9.19 4.88 -15.00
N ASN A 153 9.07 4.40 -16.24
CA ASN A 153 9.13 5.22 -17.45
C ASN A 153 8.01 6.27 -17.52
N SER A 154 6.82 5.92 -17.03
CA SER A 154 5.67 6.83 -16.97
C SER A 154 5.71 7.82 -15.79
N LYS A 155 6.80 7.81 -14.99
CA LYS A 155 7.00 8.73 -13.85
C LYS A 155 5.84 8.71 -12.83
N ILE A 156 5.22 7.55 -12.63
CA ILE A 156 4.14 7.34 -11.65
C ILE A 156 4.56 6.43 -10.48
N CYS A 157 5.84 6.03 -10.44
CA CYS A 157 6.40 5.20 -9.38
C CYS A 157 6.39 5.91 -8.03
N SER A 158 5.72 5.33 -7.04
CA SER A 158 5.67 5.86 -5.67
C SER A 158 6.95 5.62 -4.85
N GLY A 159 7.90 4.84 -5.38
CA GLY A 159 9.15 4.50 -4.69
C GLY A 159 8.99 3.65 -3.43
N CYS A 160 7.86 2.93 -3.24
CA CYS A 160 7.59 2.21 -1.98
C CYS A 160 8.52 1.01 -1.71
N GLY A 161 9.19 0.47 -2.72
CA GLY A 161 10.17 -0.62 -2.60
C GLY A 161 9.62 -2.04 -2.74
N LEU A 162 8.30 -2.25 -2.76
CA LEU A 162 7.75 -3.61 -2.69
C LEU A 162 8.14 -4.49 -3.88
N CYS A 163 8.18 -3.92 -5.09
CA CYS A 163 8.60 -4.66 -6.28
C CYS A 163 10.04 -5.20 -6.18
N ALA A 164 10.95 -4.44 -5.56
CA ALA A 164 12.30 -4.91 -5.25
C ALA A 164 12.28 -5.98 -4.16
N GLY A 165 11.49 -5.78 -3.11
CA GLY A 165 11.36 -6.72 -1.99
C GLY A 165 10.79 -8.10 -2.35
N ILE A 166 10.21 -8.27 -3.54
CA ILE A 166 9.60 -9.54 -4.00
C ILE A 166 10.15 -10.05 -5.34
N CYS A 167 11.17 -9.40 -5.90
CA CYS A 167 11.72 -9.83 -7.18
C CYS A 167 12.51 -11.14 -7.01
N PRO A 168 12.12 -12.26 -7.65
CA PRO A 168 12.87 -13.52 -7.54
C PRO A 168 14.30 -13.42 -8.09
N MET A 169 14.54 -12.50 -9.03
CA MET A 169 15.80 -12.34 -9.75
C MET A 169 16.69 -11.24 -9.16
N ASP A 170 16.24 -10.58 -8.08
CA ASP A 170 16.91 -9.40 -7.48
C ASP A 170 17.34 -8.35 -8.53
N CYS A 171 16.47 -8.12 -9.53
CA CYS A 171 16.80 -7.30 -10.69
C CYS A 171 16.19 -5.89 -10.65
N ILE A 172 15.65 -5.46 -9.51
CA ILE A 172 14.94 -4.17 -9.37
C ILE A 172 15.61 -3.36 -8.27
N THR A 173 16.09 -2.17 -8.62
CA THR A 173 16.67 -1.22 -7.67
C THR A 173 15.73 -0.04 -7.49
N ILE A 174 15.45 0.35 -6.24
CA ILE A 174 14.74 1.60 -5.91
C ILE A 174 15.66 2.49 -5.07
N GLN A 175 16.00 3.67 -5.58
CA GLN A 175 16.85 4.65 -4.90
C GLN A 175 16.28 6.06 -5.06
N ASN A 176 16.19 6.81 -3.96
CA ASN A 176 15.56 8.15 -3.92
C ASN A 176 14.18 8.20 -4.63
N GLY A 177 13.45 7.07 -4.55
CA GLY A 177 12.18 6.77 -5.19
C GLY A 177 12.16 6.76 -6.72
N HIS A 178 13.33 6.67 -7.35
CA HIS A 178 13.44 6.25 -8.74
C HIS A 178 13.70 4.75 -8.79
N GLY A 179 13.02 4.07 -9.72
CA GLY A 179 13.16 2.64 -9.92
C GLY A 179 13.88 2.33 -11.22
N GLU A 180 14.74 1.33 -11.20
CA GLU A 180 15.44 0.79 -12.36
C GLU A 180 15.32 -0.74 -12.38
N ILE A 181 15.35 -1.33 -13.57
CA ILE A 181 15.31 -2.78 -13.77
C ILE A 181 16.51 -3.19 -14.62
N ASP A 182 17.24 -4.19 -14.15
CA ASP A 182 18.20 -4.94 -14.96
C ASP A 182 17.40 -5.87 -15.90
N GLU A 183 17.32 -5.49 -17.18
CA GLU A 183 16.53 -6.20 -18.17
C GLU A 183 17.12 -7.54 -18.59
N ASP A 184 18.45 -7.70 -18.46
CA ASP A 184 19.13 -8.94 -18.82
C ASP A 184 18.82 -10.05 -17.79
N LYS A 185 18.55 -9.67 -16.54
CA LYS A 185 18.08 -10.59 -15.49
C LYS A 185 16.56 -10.74 -15.42
N CYS A 186 15.80 -9.83 -16.01
CA CYS A 186 14.35 -9.80 -15.83
C CYS A 186 13.63 -10.90 -16.62
N ILE A 187 13.10 -11.89 -15.92
CA ILE A 187 12.34 -13.03 -16.50
C ILE A 187 10.88 -12.70 -16.86
N ARG A 188 10.45 -11.44 -16.68
CA ARG A 188 9.08 -10.96 -17.01
C ARG A 188 7.94 -11.80 -16.39
N CYS A 189 8.12 -12.28 -15.15
CA CYS A 189 7.11 -13.08 -14.44
C CYS A 189 5.86 -12.28 -13.98
N GLY A 190 5.96 -10.95 -13.95
CA GLY A 190 4.83 -10.06 -13.62
C GLY A 190 4.49 -9.94 -12.13
N LEU A 191 5.21 -10.62 -11.23
CA LEU A 191 4.97 -10.52 -9.78
C LEU A 191 5.03 -9.07 -9.28
N CYS A 192 6.01 -8.29 -9.74
CA CYS A 192 6.18 -6.88 -9.38
C CYS A 192 4.99 -6.01 -9.81
N TYR A 193 4.41 -6.28 -10.99
CA TYR A 193 3.24 -5.56 -11.48
C TYR A 193 2.00 -5.89 -10.63
N LEU A 194 1.84 -7.16 -10.26
CA LEU A 194 0.70 -7.63 -9.48
C LEU A 194 0.62 -6.95 -8.10
N VAL A 195 1.76 -6.69 -7.45
CA VAL A 195 1.81 -6.04 -6.14
C VAL A 195 1.91 -4.50 -6.19
N CYS A 196 2.24 -3.92 -7.34
CA CYS A 196 2.42 -2.48 -7.47
C CYS A 196 1.08 -1.73 -7.32
N PRO A 197 0.94 -0.74 -6.44
CA PRO A 197 -0.30 0.04 -6.30
C PRO A 197 -0.51 1.04 -7.43
N ARG A 198 0.46 1.19 -8.34
CA ARG A 198 0.43 2.12 -9.48
C ARG A 198 0.20 1.43 -10.82
N SER A 199 0.15 0.09 -10.84
CA SER A 199 -0.27 -0.65 -12.03
C SER A 199 -1.79 -0.62 -12.15
N PHE A 200 -2.44 -1.33 -11.24
CA PHE A 200 -3.86 -1.29 -10.98
C PHE A 200 -4.07 -1.42 -9.48
N LEU A 201 -5.12 -0.84 -8.92
CA LEU A 201 -5.44 -0.94 -7.50
C LEU A 201 -6.96 -1.00 -7.42
N PRO A 202 -7.58 -2.09 -6.93
CA PRO A 202 -9.03 -2.22 -6.98
C PRO A 202 -9.69 -1.43 -5.84
N VAL A 203 -9.77 -0.09 -5.98
CA VAL A 203 -10.12 0.79 -4.85
C VAL A 203 -11.52 0.51 -4.28
N ASN A 204 -12.44 0.02 -5.10
CA ASN A 204 -13.83 -0.22 -4.72
C ASN A 204 -14.02 -1.48 -3.87
N ILE A 205 -13.04 -2.38 -3.82
CA ILE A 205 -13.15 -3.63 -3.04
C ILE A 205 -12.25 -3.65 -1.81
N LEU A 206 -11.48 -2.59 -1.56
CA LEU A 206 -10.54 -2.53 -0.42
C LEU A 206 -11.25 -2.83 0.90
N ASN A 207 -12.50 -2.37 1.02
CA ASN A 207 -13.32 -2.56 2.19
C ASN A 207 -13.63 -4.04 2.48
N LEU A 208 -13.79 -4.89 1.47
CA LEU A 208 -14.00 -6.35 1.64
C LEU A 208 -12.81 -7.08 2.27
N TYR A 209 -11.64 -6.44 2.31
CA TYR A 209 -10.40 -6.98 2.90
C TYR A 209 -9.99 -6.28 4.20
N GLN A 210 -10.77 -5.30 4.63
CA GLN A 210 -10.52 -4.49 5.82
C GLN A 210 -11.66 -4.59 6.83
N GLU A 211 -12.88 -4.76 6.32
CA GLU A 211 -14.08 -5.05 7.08
C GLU A 211 -14.29 -6.55 7.13
N ASP A 212 -14.80 -7.04 8.25
CA ASP A 212 -15.40 -8.37 8.34
C ASP A 212 -16.84 -8.32 7.76
N ASP A 213 -17.00 -7.64 6.61
CA ASP A 213 -18.26 -7.35 5.94
C ASP A 213 -18.18 -7.82 4.48
N SER A 214 -19.25 -8.45 4.02
CA SER A 214 -19.41 -8.92 2.64
C SER A 214 -19.95 -7.86 1.68
N LYS A 215 -20.39 -6.70 2.18
CA LYS A 215 -20.99 -5.64 1.34
C LYS A 215 -19.92 -4.68 0.80
N LEU A 216 -19.99 -4.42 -0.50
CA LEU A 216 -19.22 -3.33 -1.11
C LEU A 216 -19.77 -1.99 -0.64
N LYS A 217 -18.88 -1.07 -0.28
CA LYS A 217 -19.26 0.25 0.22
C LYS A 217 -18.33 1.30 -0.38
N LYS A 218 -18.92 2.43 -0.75
CA LYS A 218 -18.16 3.56 -1.27
C LYS A 218 -17.94 4.58 -0.17
N TYR A 219 -16.66 4.85 0.09
CA TYR A 219 -16.25 5.80 1.12
C TYR A 219 -15.74 7.09 0.49
N GLU A 220 -16.28 8.21 0.94
CA GLU A 220 -15.84 9.51 0.46
C GLU A 220 -14.65 10.04 1.25
N GLN A 221 -13.78 10.78 0.56
CA GLN A 221 -12.73 11.66 1.09
C GLN A 221 -11.58 11.01 1.90
N ILE A 222 -11.86 10.26 2.97
CA ILE A 222 -10.87 9.75 3.94
C ILE A 222 -10.85 8.22 4.09
N GLY A 223 -11.61 7.51 3.25
CA GLY A 223 -11.76 6.06 3.25
C GLY A 223 -12.53 5.53 4.47
N HIS A 224 -12.71 4.21 4.51
CA HIS A 224 -13.37 3.54 5.63
C HIS A 224 -12.59 3.71 6.94
N PHE A 225 -13.30 3.97 8.03
CA PHE A 225 -12.80 3.83 9.39
C PHE A 225 -13.95 3.50 10.33
N LEU A 226 -13.65 2.73 11.38
CA LEU A 226 -14.57 2.36 12.44
C LEU A 226 -14.76 3.50 13.43
N GLU A 227 -13.65 4.09 13.87
CA GLU A 227 -13.62 5.12 14.90
C GLU A 227 -12.46 6.10 14.66
N ALA A 228 -12.60 7.32 15.17
CA ALA A 228 -11.62 8.38 15.00
C ALA A 228 -11.35 9.13 16.30
N TYR A 229 -10.07 9.28 16.63
CA TYR A 229 -9.62 9.88 17.89
C TYR A 229 -8.55 10.96 17.63
N SER A 230 -8.43 11.88 18.58
CA SER A 230 -7.21 12.64 18.81
C SER A 230 -6.45 11.95 19.94
N ALA A 231 -5.22 11.50 19.71
CA ALA A 231 -4.43 10.78 20.70
C ALA A 231 -2.97 11.25 20.79
N ARG A 232 -2.37 11.06 21.97
CA ARG A 232 -0.95 11.33 22.23
C ARG A 232 -0.37 10.33 23.21
N THR A 233 0.89 9.94 23.00
CA THR A 233 1.64 9.07 23.89
C THR A 233 1.81 9.64 25.29
N LYS A 234 1.73 8.77 26.30
CA LYS A 234 2.11 9.05 27.69
C LYS A 234 3.57 8.69 27.99
N ILE A 235 4.24 8.00 27.07
CA ILE A 235 5.62 7.52 27.22
C ILE A 235 6.58 8.67 26.95
N LYS A 236 7.38 9.03 27.96
CA LYS A 236 8.21 10.24 27.96
C LYS A 236 9.24 10.21 26.83
N GLU A 237 9.95 9.10 26.68
CA GLU A 237 11.02 8.95 25.69
C GLU A 237 10.49 9.05 24.26
N ILE A 238 9.28 8.52 24.00
CA ILE A 238 8.63 8.68 22.68
C ILE A 238 8.20 10.14 22.48
N ARG A 239 7.63 10.78 23.51
CA ARG A 239 7.19 12.18 23.45
C ARG A 239 8.32 13.15 23.11
N GLU A 240 9.54 12.85 23.54
CA GLU A 240 10.71 13.69 23.31
C GLU A 240 11.19 13.67 21.85
N VAL A 241 10.95 12.57 21.12
CA VAL A 241 11.45 12.38 19.74
C VAL A 241 10.36 12.37 18.67
N CYS A 242 9.09 12.22 19.03
CA CYS A 242 8.03 12.06 18.04
C CYS A 242 7.76 13.36 17.25
N GLN A 243 7.26 13.20 16.01
CA GLN A 243 6.86 14.33 15.19
C GLN A 243 5.71 15.12 15.84
N ASP A 244 4.66 14.39 16.23
CA ASP A 244 3.38 14.91 16.70
C ASP A 244 2.97 14.25 18.03
N GLY A 245 2.02 13.30 18.00
CA GLY A 245 1.49 12.60 19.16
C GLY A 245 2.19 11.28 19.50
N GLY A 246 3.12 10.79 18.67
CA GLY A 246 3.90 9.58 18.96
C GLY A 246 3.12 8.27 18.93
N ILE A 247 1.97 8.23 18.25
CA ILE A 247 1.09 7.05 18.26
C ILE A 247 1.69 5.86 17.51
N SER A 248 2.30 6.06 16.34
CA SER A 248 2.94 4.96 15.60
C SER A 248 4.05 4.28 16.40
N SER A 249 4.93 5.05 17.04
CA SER A 249 5.97 4.55 17.93
C SER A 249 5.40 3.82 19.15
N THR A 250 4.30 4.33 19.72
CA THR A 250 3.64 3.71 20.88
C THR A 250 2.97 2.39 20.51
N CYS A 251 2.33 2.31 19.33
CA CYS A 251 1.84 1.05 18.77
C CYS A 251 2.95 0.01 18.66
N LEU A 252 4.08 0.36 18.04
CA LEU A 252 5.21 -0.57 17.90
C LEU A 252 5.74 -1.05 19.26
N LEU A 253 5.97 -0.13 20.19
CA LEU A 253 6.50 -0.49 21.51
C LEU A 253 5.55 -1.44 22.25
N HIS A 254 4.24 -1.21 22.17
CA HIS A 254 3.25 -2.10 22.74
C HIS A 254 3.31 -3.49 22.10
N LEU A 255 3.27 -3.57 20.77
CA LEU A 255 3.31 -4.84 20.03
C LEU A 255 4.58 -5.66 20.30
N PHE A 256 5.73 -5.01 20.50
CA PHE A 256 6.94 -5.71 20.93
C PHE A 256 6.83 -6.22 22.37
N ASN A 257 6.32 -5.40 23.30
CA ASN A 257 6.19 -5.77 24.70
C ASN A 257 5.19 -6.91 24.94
N THR A 258 4.11 -6.97 24.15
CA THR A 258 3.13 -8.06 24.17
C THR A 258 3.59 -9.28 23.36
N GLY A 259 4.70 -9.15 22.63
CA GLY A 259 5.22 -10.20 21.77
C GLY A 259 4.27 -10.54 20.62
N GLU A 260 3.50 -9.57 20.11
CA GLU A 260 2.63 -9.72 18.94
C GLU A 260 3.38 -9.56 17.62
N ILE A 261 4.52 -8.86 17.66
CA ILE A 261 5.45 -8.75 16.53
C ILE A 261 6.86 -9.11 16.98
N ASP A 262 7.64 -9.59 16.01
CA ASP A 262 9.07 -9.86 16.12
C ASP A 262 9.91 -8.76 15.49
N PHE A 263 9.37 -8.10 14.45
CA PHE A 263 10.04 -7.04 13.70
C PHE A 263 9.06 -5.94 13.30
N ALA A 264 9.59 -4.75 13.07
CA ALA A 264 8.88 -3.71 12.32
C ALA A 264 9.74 -3.13 11.21
N ILE A 265 9.10 -2.75 10.10
CA ILE A 265 9.75 -2.03 9.00
C ILE A 265 9.39 -0.56 9.11
N GLY A 266 10.40 0.31 9.05
CA GLY A 266 10.24 1.76 9.09
C GLY A 266 11.32 2.50 8.31
N ALA A 267 11.53 3.77 8.66
CA ALA A 267 12.56 4.63 8.08
C ALA A 267 13.40 5.26 9.19
N LYS A 268 14.73 5.23 9.02
CA LYS A 268 15.68 5.97 9.87
C LYS A 268 16.43 7.00 9.02
N ILE A 269 17.16 7.91 9.66
CA ILE A 269 18.18 8.70 8.94
C ILE A 269 19.34 7.75 8.60
N GLY A 270 19.75 7.74 7.32
CA GLY A 270 20.89 6.97 6.84
C GLY A 270 22.22 7.67 7.10
N ASP A 271 23.26 7.25 6.38
CA ASP A 271 24.59 7.84 6.52
C ASP A 271 24.65 9.29 5.98
N LYS A 272 23.80 9.59 4.99
CA LYS A 272 23.65 10.96 4.47
C LYS A 272 22.65 11.73 5.36
N PRO A 273 23.00 12.94 5.85
CA PRO A 273 22.12 13.75 6.69
C PRO A 273 20.73 13.94 6.06
N TRP A 274 19.67 13.62 6.80
CA TRP A 274 18.27 13.74 6.33
C TRP A 274 17.92 12.95 5.05
N CYS A 275 18.78 12.07 4.59
CA CYS A 275 18.46 11.06 3.59
C CYS A 275 17.97 9.80 4.32
N PRO A 276 16.69 9.44 4.23
CA PRO A 276 16.17 8.30 4.95
C PRO A 276 16.60 6.99 4.30
N GLU A 277 16.75 5.96 5.13
CA GLU A 277 16.98 4.59 4.70
C GLU A 277 15.98 3.65 5.36
N PRO A 278 15.60 2.54 4.71
CA PRO A 278 14.77 1.51 5.35
C PRO A 278 15.48 0.93 6.57
N VAL A 279 14.73 0.64 7.63
CA VAL A 279 15.26 -0.01 8.83
C VAL A 279 14.35 -1.14 9.30
N LEU A 280 14.99 -2.24 9.72
CA LEU A 280 14.38 -3.31 10.47
C LEU A 280 14.47 -2.99 11.96
N ILE A 281 13.36 -2.52 12.53
CA ILE A 281 13.19 -2.18 13.94
C ILE A 281 12.96 -3.46 14.73
N GLN A 282 13.71 -3.65 15.82
CA GLN A 282 13.67 -4.85 16.64
C GLN A 282 13.39 -4.57 18.12
N ASN A 283 13.56 -3.33 18.55
CA ASN A 283 13.50 -2.96 19.96
C ASN A 283 13.12 -1.49 20.15
N LYS A 284 13.01 -1.08 21.42
CA LYS A 284 12.67 0.30 21.80
C LYS A 284 13.67 1.33 21.26
N ASP A 285 14.96 1.05 21.29
CA ASP A 285 15.98 2.01 20.85
C ASP A 285 15.88 2.27 19.35
N ASP A 286 15.63 1.22 18.55
CA ASP A 286 15.35 1.37 17.12
C ASP A 286 14.10 2.23 16.87
N ILE A 287 13.05 2.08 17.67
CA ILE A 287 11.83 2.91 17.58
C ILE A 287 12.17 4.39 17.82
N ILE A 288 12.96 4.68 18.85
CA ILE A 288 13.36 6.04 19.21
C ILE A 288 14.22 6.66 18.10
N ASN A 289 15.18 5.90 17.57
CA ASN A 289 16.08 6.35 16.50
C ASN A 289 15.35 6.56 15.15
N ALA A 290 14.29 5.78 14.89
CA ALA A 290 13.49 5.92 13.68
C ALA A 290 12.46 7.07 13.76
N ALA A 291 12.12 7.55 14.95
CA ALA A 291 11.06 8.53 15.16
C ALA A 291 11.30 9.88 14.46
N GLY A 292 10.22 10.63 14.26
CA GLY A 292 10.22 11.92 13.55
C GLY A 292 10.11 11.75 12.03
N THR A 293 9.45 12.71 11.38
CA THR A 293 9.16 12.65 9.94
C THR A 293 10.37 13.07 9.12
N LYS A 294 10.67 12.30 8.06
CA LYS A 294 11.62 12.67 7.00
C LYS A 294 10.80 12.86 5.74
N TYR A 295 10.70 14.07 5.22
CA TYR A 295 9.85 14.38 4.05
C TYR A 295 10.46 13.94 2.71
N VAL A 296 11.40 13.00 2.74
CA VAL A 296 12.10 12.45 1.58
C VAL A 296 11.60 11.03 1.34
N ASN A 297 11.50 10.63 0.06
CA ASN A 297 11.07 9.29 -0.30
C ASN A 297 12.00 8.21 0.29
N ASN A 298 11.43 7.10 0.75
CA ASN A 298 12.18 5.94 1.25
C ASN A 298 11.51 4.61 0.82
N PRO A 299 12.25 3.65 0.25
CA PRO A 299 11.69 2.38 -0.21
C PRO A 299 11.58 1.32 0.91
N ASN A 300 10.82 1.62 1.97
CA ASN A 300 10.70 0.77 3.16
C ASN A 300 10.44 -0.72 2.84
N LEU A 301 9.54 -1.00 1.89
CA LEU A 301 9.09 -2.37 1.60
C LEU A 301 10.15 -3.23 0.89
N LYS A 302 11.29 -2.66 0.48
CA LYS A 302 12.39 -3.45 -0.09
C LYS A 302 12.95 -4.45 0.92
N LEU A 303 12.91 -4.14 2.22
CA LEU A 303 13.42 -5.01 3.29
C LEU A 303 12.67 -6.32 3.43
N LEU A 304 11.50 -6.48 2.81
CA LEU A 304 10.78 -7.75 2.82
C LEU A 304 11.58 -8.89 2.17
N SER A 305 12.49 -8.59 1.24
CA SER A 305 13.34 -9.63 0.64
C SER A 305 14.27 -10.29 1.66
N GLU A 306 14.79 -9.51 2.60
CA GLU A 306 15.67 -9.97 3.68
C GLU A 306 14.94 -10.85 4.72
N LEU A 307 13.60 -10.80 4.72
CA LEU A 307 12.74 -11.51 5.67
C LEU A 307 12.07 -12.75 5.05
N ASN A 308 12.38 -13.10 3.80
CA ASN A 308 11.76 -14.24 3.13
C ASN A 308 12.01 -15.57 3.86
N THR A 309 13.19 -15.77 4.44
CA THR A 309 13.52 -16.98 5.19
C THR A 309 12.93 -17.00 6.61
N GLN A 310 12.38 -15.88 7.07
CA GLN A 310 11.87 -15.70 8.44
C GLN A 310 10.36 -15.97 8.52
N ILE A 311 9.95 -17.17 8.14
CA ILE A 311 8.54 -17.54 7.91
C ILE A 311 7.67 -17.55 9.18
N ASP A 312 8.28 -17.75 10.35
CA ASP A 312 7.58 -17.82 11.65
C ASP A 312 7.48 -16.46 12.35
N LYS A 313 7.95 -15.39 11.68
CA LYS A 313 8.05 -14.06 12.27
C LYS A 313 6.83 -13.22 11.96
N ARG A 314 6.48 -12.33 12.89
CA ARG A 314 5.35 -11.42 12.77
C ARG A 314 5.87 -10.00 12.60
N ILE A 315 5.42 -9.33 11.54
CA ILE A 315 5.98 -8.05 11.11
C ILE A 315 4.92 -6.96 11.24
N ALA A 316 5.28 -5.81 11.82
CA ALA A 316 4.56 -4.56 11.62
C ALA A 316 5.23 -3.72 10.51
N VAL A 317 4.45 -2.95 9.77
CA VAL A 317 5.01 -1.96 8.83
C VAL A 317 4.46 -0.59 9.18
N VAL A 318 5.36 0.37 9.40
CA VAL A 318 5.04 1.79 9.48
C VAL A 318 5.38 2.43 8.13
N GLY A 319 4.39 3.05 7.50
CA GLY A 319 4.59 3.60 6.16
C GLY A 319 3.50 4.56 5.72
N VAL A 320 3.72 5.20 4.58
CA VAL A 320 2.80 6.16 3.96
C VAL A 320 1.76 5.43 3.08
N PRO A 321 0.73 6.11 2.53
CA PRO A 321 -0.41 5.45 1.88
C PRO A 321 -0.03 4.49 0.76
N CYS A 322 0.93 4.84 -0.10
CA CYS A 322 1.35 3.97 -1.20
C CYS A 322 1.97 2.64 -0.72
N MET A 323 2.59 2.60 0.47
CA MET A 323 3.09 1.36 1.06
C MET A 323 1.93 0.52 1.59
N MET A 324 0.95 1.14 2.25
CA MET A 324 -0.24 0.46 2.77
C MET A 324 -1.06 -0.14 1.62
N GLN A 325 -1.22 0.61 0.51
CA GLN A 325 -1.88 0.15 -0.70
C GLN A 325 -1.16 -1.07 -1.30
N ALA A 326 0.18 -1.02 -1.40
CA ALA A 326 0.97 -2.14 -1.92
C ALA A 326 0.81 -3.42 -1.07
N LEU A 327 0.85 -3.27 0.26
CA LEU A 327 0.68 -4.38 1.20
C LEU A 327 -0.74 -4.97 1.16
N LEU A 328 -1.78 -4.12 1.18
CA LEU A 328 -3.16 -4.59 1.08
C LEU A 328 -3.43 -5.25 -0.27
N LYS A 329 -2.97 -4.64 -1.38
CA LYS A 329 -3.05 -5.23 -2.72
C LYS A 329 -2.39 -6.61 -2.79
N SER A 330 -1.27 -6.79 -2.10
CA SER A 330 -0.59 -8.09 -2.03
C SER A 330 -1.35 -9.15 -1.23
N ARG A 331 -2.27 -8.75 -0.35
CA ARG A 331 -3.22 -9.68 0.30
C ARG A 331 -4.40 -10.02 -0.60
N ILE A 332 -4.86 -9.06 -1.42
CA ILE A 332 -5.93 -9.25 -2.41
C ILE A 332 -5.48 -10.21 -3.51
N TYR A 333 -4.29 -9.96 -4.05
CA TYR A 333 -3.62 -10.76 -5.07
C TYR A 333 -2.44 -11.50 -4.47
N ASP A 334 -2.78 -12.43 -3.59
CA ASP A 334 -1.82 -13.23 -2.85
C ASP A 334 -0.92 -14.08 -3.78
N ILE A 335 0.38 -13.83 -3.72
CA ILE A 335 1.41 -14.60 -4.43
C ILE A 335 2.09 -15.65 -3.53
N ASN A 336 1.56 -15.86 -2.32
CA ASN A 336 2.01 -16.83 -1.32
C ASN A 336 3.49 -16.67 -0.95
N LEU A 337 3.92 -15.42 -0.78
CA LEU A 337 5.26 -15.07 -0.34
C LEU A 337 5.32 -15.01 1.20
N PRO A 338 6.24 -15.73 1.87
CA PRO A 338 6.26 -15.79 3.33
C PRO A 338 6.43 -14.42 4.02
N SER A 339 7.30 -13.55 3.51
CA SER A 339 7.52 -12.22 4.10
C SER A 339 6.26 -11.33 4.02
N LEU A 340 5.43 -11.49 2.98
CA LEU A 340 4.15 -10.79 2.87
C LEU A 340 3.09 -11.36 3.82
N GLN A 341 3.05 -12.68 3.99
CA GLN A 341 2.15 -13.37 4.93
C GLN A 341 2.52 -13.07 6.40
N ALA A 342 3.81 -12.84 6.66
CA ALA A 342 4.33 -12.43 7.96
C ALA A 342 3.90 -11.01 8.38
N VAL A 343 3.48 -10.13 7.44
CA VAL A 343 3.00 -8.78 7.79
C VAL A 343 1.68 -8.88 8.53
N GLN A 344 1.70 -8.62 9.83
CA GLN A 344 0.57 -8.66 10.73
C GLN A 344 -0.11 -7.32 10.92
N TYR A 345 0.64 -6.22 11.00
CA TYR A 345 0.13 -4.89 11.30
C TYR A 345 0.57 -3.86 10.25
N ARG A 346 -0.39 -3.10 9.72
CA ARG A 346 -0.17 -1.97 8.80
C ARG A 346 -0.49 -0.66 9.51
N ILE A 347 0.55 0.06 9.94
CA ILE A 347 0.43 1.35 10.62
C ILE A 347 0.69 2.45 9.58
N GLY A 348 -0.39 3.04 9.08
CA GLY A 348 -0.36 4.05 8.04
C GLY A 348 -0.12 5.45 8.58
N ILE A 349 0.75 6.22 7.94
CA ILE A 349 0.96 7.64 8.23
C ILE A 349 0.25 8.49 7.17
N TYR A 350 -0.37 9.60 7.55
CA TYR A 350 -0.92 10.54 6.58
C TYR A 350 0.19 11.13 5.71
N CYS A 351 -0.08 11.30 4.41
CA CYS A 351 0.91 11.83 3.48
C CYS A 351 0.24 12.66 2.40
N MET A 352 0.61 13.93 2.27
CA MET A 352 0.16 14.78 1.16
C MET A 352 1.06 14.55 -0.06
N GLU A 353 2.35 14.76 0.12
CA GLU A 353 3.38 14.68 -0.91
C GLU A 353 4.73 14.32 -0.25
N SER A 354 5.70 13.94 -1.07
CA SER A 354 7.07 13.62 -0.67
C SER A 354 8.05 14.25 -1.65
N PHE A 355 9.26 14.51 -1.20
CA PHE A 355 10.31 15.16 -1.97
C PHE A 355 11.40 14.15 -2.36
N GLY A 356 12.12 14.43 -3.45
CA GLY A 356 13.43 13.82 -3.69
C GLY A 356 14.46 14.39 -2.72
N TYR A 357 15.57 13.67 -2.49
CA TYR A 357 16.62 14.16 -1.58
C TYR A 357 17.35 15.35 -2.22
N GLU A 358 17.98 15.15 -3.38
CA GLU A 358 18.80 16.15 -4.06
C GLU A 358 17.97 17.28 -4.66
N ASN A 359 16.96 16.93 -5.46
CA ASN A 359 16.13 17.90 -6.20
C ASN A 359 14.94 18.42 -5.40
N GLY A 360 14.81 18.03 -4.13
CA GLY A 360 13.70 18.42 -3.27
C GLY A 360 14.20 18.99 -1.95
N PHE A 361 14.55 18.12 -1.01
CA PHE A 361 14.90 18.54 0.34
C PHE A 361 16.13 19.43 0.42
N LEU A 362 17.22 19.09 -0.30
CA LEU A 362 18.41 19.95 -0.32
C LEU A 362 18.13 21.32 -0.98
N LYS A 363 17.22 21.37 -1.97
CA LYS A 363 16.77 22.64 -2.55
C LYS A 363 15.95 23.48 -1.58
N ILE A 364 15.11 22.86 -0.77
CA ILE A 364 14.40 23.57 0.31
C ILE A 364 15.40 24.14 1.33
N CYS A 365 16.44 23.39 1.69
CA CYS A 365 17.51 23.86 2.58
C CYS A 365 18.26 25.06 1.97
N GLU A 366 18.61 24.99 0.67
CA GLU A 366 19.24 26.09 -0.08
C GLU A 366 18.36 27.34 -0.08
N MET A 367 17.06 27.21 -0.36
CA MET A 367 16.10 28.33 -0.35
C MET A 367 15.95 28.98 1.02
N LEU A 368 16.15 28.22 2.10
CA LEU A 368 16.12 28.70 3.48
C LEU A 368 17.50 29.11 4.01
N ASN A 369 18.54 29.02 3.18
CA ASN A 369 19.93 29.32 3.52
C ASN A 369 20.43 28.57 4.77
N VAL A 370 20.12 27.27 4.86
CA VAL A 370 20.52 26.38 5.97
C VAL A 370 21.30 25.18 5.45
N HIS A 371 22.38 24.80 6.14
CA HIS A 371 23.11 23.58 5.83
C HIS A 371 22.34 22.35 6.32
N VAL A 372 22.36 21.25 5.56
CA VAL A 372 21.58 20.04 5.89
C VAL A 372 21.96 19.43 7.24
N ASP A 373 23.23 19.53 7.63
CA ASP A 373 23.74 19.06 8.93
C ASP A 373 23.20 19.86 10.12
N ASP A 374 22.76 21.10 9.90
CA ASP A 374 22.21 21.95 10.95
C ASP A 374 20.72 21.71 11.16
N VAL A 375 20.08 20.86 10.34
CA VAL A 375 18.66 20.53 10.48
C VAL A 375 18.46 19.54 11.62
N ARG A 376 17.62 19.90 12.59
CA ARG A 376 17.26 19.05 13.75
C ARG A 376 15.87 18.44 13.61
N LYS A 377 14.90 19.17 13.07
CA LYS A 377 13.53 18.69 12.83
C LYS A 377 12.93 19.41 11.62
N THR A 378 12.09 18.70 10.87
CA THR A 378 11.27 19.28 9.80
C THR A 378 9.79 19.14 10.15
N ASP A 379 8.96 20.08 9.75
CA ASP A 379 7.50 19.99 9.91
C ASP A 379 6.75 20.63 8.75
N ILE A 380 5.51 20.20 8.49
CA ILE A 380 4.60 20.88 7.57
C ILE A 380 3.34 21.24 8.33
N ASN A 381 3.16 22.53 8.58
CA ASN A 381 2.06 23.04 9.38
C ASN A 381 1.57 24.38 8.86
N LYS A 382 0.25 24.61 8.92
CA LYS A 382 -0.42 25.85 8.48
C LYS A 382 0.01 26.35 7.09
N GLY A 383 0.28 25.42 6.16
CA GLY A 383 0.67 25.74 4.79
C GLY A 383 2.12 26.20 4.61
N LYS A 384 2.99 25.95 5.59
CA LYS A 384 4.43 26.18 5.51
C LYS A 384 5.21 24.89 5.76
N PHE A 385 6.35 24.76 5.08
CA PHE A 385 7.41 23.84 5.46
C PHE A 385 8.31 24.55 6.46
N ILE A 386 8.65 23.87 7.55
CA ILE A 386 9.39 24.43 8.68
C ILE A 386 10.62 23.57 8.93
N ILE A 387 11.77 24.22 9.10
CA ILE A 387 13.04 23.63 9.54
C ILE A 387 13.37 24.21 10.91
N TYR A 388 13.55 23.32 11.89
CA TYR A 388 14.11 23.64 13.19
C TYR A 388 15.58 23.27 13.18
N THR A 389 16.46 24.21 13.47
CA THR A 389 17.91 23.97 13.45
C THR A 389 18.43 23.42 14.79
N THR A 390 19.66 22.92 14.77
CA THR A 390 20.44 22.51 15.97
C THR A 390 20.68 23.70 16.92
N ASN A 391 20.75 24.91 16.38
CA ASN A 391 20.88 26.16 17.13
C ASN A 391 19.53 26.75 17.62
N ASN A 392 18.44 25.98 17.49
CA ASN A 392 17.07 26.35 17.88
C ASN A 392 16.45 27.50 17.07
N GLU A 393 16.91 27.75 15.84
CA GLU A 393 16.23 28.66 14.92
C GLU A 393 15.04 27.95 14.24
N GLU A 394 13.98 28.70 13.97
CA GLU A 394 12.82 28.25 13.19
C GLU A 394 12.81 28.97 11.83
N LEU A 395 13.13 28.23 10.78
CA LEU A 395 13.10 28.70 9.40
C LEU A 395 11.84 28.16 8.72
N SER A 396 11.15 28.97 7.92
CA SER A 396 9.93 28.49 7.25
C SER A 396 9.75 29.08 5.86
N ILE A 397 9.21 28.26 4.95
CA ILE A 397 8.88 28.63 3.58
C ILE A 397 7.44 28.19 3.25
N PRO A 398 6.61 29.02 2.61
CA PRO A 398 5.27 28.63 2.18
C PRO A 398 5.30 27.41 1.24
N ILE A 399 4.38 26.45 1.43
CA ILE A 399 4.30 25.24 0.59
C ILE A 399 4.12 25.57 -0.89
N LYS A 400 3.41 26.67 -1.20
CA LYS A 400 3.21 27.13 -2.59
C LYS A 400 4.51 27.50 -3.31
N GLU A 401 5.57 27.83 -2.57
CA GLU A 401 6.87 28.18 -3.15
C GLU A 401 7.71 26.94 -3.43
N ILE A 402 7.44 25.81 -2.77
CA ILE A 402 8.23 24.58 -2.89
C ILE A 402 7.48 23.41 -3.51
N ASN A 403 6.18 23.53 -3.77
CA ASN A 403 5.35 22.46 -4.33
C ASN A 403 5.87 21.90 -5.67
N HIS A 404 6.55 22.74 -6.47
CA HIS A 404 7.16 22.34 -7.73
C HIS A 404 8.39 21.42 -7.54
N LEU A 405 8.93 21.34 -6.32
CA LEU A 405 10.01 20.43 -5.93
C LEU A 405 9.49 19.08 -5.43
N ALA A 406 8.18 18.97 -5.18
CA ALA A 406 7.57 17.71 -4.79
C ALA A 406 7.63 16.71 -5.94
N ARG A 407 7.60 15.43 -5.59
CA ARG A 407 7.67 14.36 -6.58
C ARG A 407 6.43 14.34 -7.47
N GLU A 408 6.64 14.32 -8.79
CA GLU A 408 5.57 14.27 -9.79
C GLU A 408 4.65 13.03 -9.61
N ASP A 409 5.17 11.89 -9.17
CA ASP A 409 4.39 10.67 -8.92
C ASP A 409 3.39 10.80 -7.75
N CYS A 410 3.58 11.78 -6.86
CA CYS A 410 2.61 12.07 -5.81
C CYS A 410 1.35 12.72 -6.37
N GLU A 411 1.41 13.36 -7.53
CA GLU A 411 0.25 14.00 -8.17
C GLU A 411 -0.80 12.99 -8.62
N VAL A 412 -0.41 11.77 -9.01
CA VAL A 412 -1.37 10.70 -9.32
C VAL A 412 -1.90 9.99 -8.07
N CYS A 413 -1.46 10.36 -6.87
CA CYS A 413 -1.89 9.73 -5.61
C CYS A 413 -3.18 10.36 -5.08
N TYR A 414 -4.25 9.57 -4.96
CA TYR A 414 -5.51 10.05 -4.37
C TYR A 414 -5.54 10.00 -2.84
N ASP A 415 -4.73 9.15 -2.22
CA ASP A 415 -4.86 8.78 -0.81
C ASP A 415 -4.02 9.67 0.09
N LEU A 416 -4.68 10.40 1.00
CA LEU A 416 -4.05 11.21 2.04
C LEU A 416 -3.87 10.42 3.34
N THR A 417 -4.88 9.63 3.72
CA THR A 417 -5.06 9.16 5.09
C THR A 417 -4.58 7.74 5.31
N SER A 418 -3.92 7.11 4.33
CA SER A 418 -3.52 5.70 4.38
C SER A 418 -4.74 4.78 4.50
N GLU A 419 -5.64 4.86 3.52
CA GLU A 419 -6.93 4.15 3.53
C GLU A 419 -6.77 2.63 3.68
N SER A 420 -5.66 2.06 3.21
CA SER A 420 -5.35 0.62 3.25
C SER A 420 -4.67 0.12 4.54
N ALA A 421 -4.58 0.94 5.59
CA ALA A 421 -3.95 0.57 6.86
C ALA A 421 -4.92 -0.14 7.83
N ASP A 422 -4.38 -0.69 8.93
CA ASP A 422 -5.16 -1.17 10.08
C ASP A 422 -5.46 -0.01 11.05
N ILE A 423 -4.47 0.85 11.24
CA ILE A 423 -4.58 2.13 11.94
C ILE A 423 -3.89 3.21 11.12
N SER A 424 -4.50 4.39 11.02
CA SER A 424 -3.90 5.53 10.33
C SER A 424 -3.68 6.69 11.27
N VAL A 425 -2.52 7.33 11.16
CA VAL A 425 -2.02 8.31 12.11
C VAL A 425 -1.50 9.53 11.35
N GLY A 426 -1.92 10.73 11.74
CA GLY A 426 -1.29 11.95 11.23
C GLY A 426 -1.64 13.17 12.06
N SER A 427 -1.10 14.34 11.69
CA SER A 427 -1.30 15.59 12.45
C SER A 427 -2.62 16.28 12.11
N ILE A 428 -3.06 16.21 10.85
CA ILE A 428 -4.22 16.94 10.34
C ILE A 428 -5.50 16.52 11.10
N GLY A 429 -6.20 17.50 11.65
CA GLY A 429 -7.43 17.30 12.43
C GLY A 429 -7.22 17.30 13.94
N ALA A 430 -5.98 17.10 14.40
CA ALA A 430 -5.62 17.14 15.82
C ALA A 430 -4.88 18.46 16.17
N PRO A 431 -4.87 18.83 17.47
CA PRO A 431 -4.07 19.96 17.96
C PRO A 431 -2.57 19.63 17.91
N SER A 432 -1.73 20.67 18.06
CA SER A 432 -0.27 20.51 18.06
C SER A 432 0.18 19.53 19.16
N GLY A 433 1.12 18.64 18.81
CA GLY A 433 1.61 17.57 19.70
C GLY A 433 0.64 16.39 19.87
N TRP A 434 -0.44 16.33 19.09
CA TRP A 434 -1.39 15.22 19.06
C TRP A 434 -1.51 14.67 17.64
N ASN A 435 -1.91 13.40 17.54
CA ASN A 435 -2.27 12.79 16.27
C ASN A 435 -3.78 12.63 16.15
N CYS A 436 -4.31 12.89 14.95
CA CYS A 436 -5.58 12.32 14.51
C CYS A 436 -5.33 10.87 14.11
N VAL A 437 -6.11 9.96 14.70
CA VAL A 437 -6.00 8.52 14.54
C VAL A 437 -7.30 7.99 13.98
N LEU A 438 -7.25 7.35 12.82
CA LEU A 438 -8.38 6.61 12.24
C LEU A 438 -8.14 5.12 12.44
N ILE A 439 -9.07 4.46 13.13
CA ILE A 439 -9.05 3.02 13.35
C ILE A 439 -9.82 2.39 12.19
N ARG A 440 -9.16 1.54 11.38
CA ARG A 440 -9.74 1.07 10.12
C ARG A 440 -10.22 -0.36 10.14
N THR A 441 -9.53 -1.22 10.87
CA THR A 441 -9.83 -2.66 10.92
C THR A 441 -10.12 -3.10 12.35
N PRO A 442 -10.82 -4.23 12.56
CA PRO A 442 -11.01 -4.82 13.89
C PRO A 442 -9.68 -5.02 14.63
N LYS A 443 -8.64 -5.46 13.91
CA LYS A 443 -7.28 -5.59 14.44
C LYS A 443 -6.66 -4.26 14.87
N GLY A 444 -6.86 -3.19 14.10
CA GLY A 444 -6.45 -1.84 14.51
C GLY A 444 -7.20 -1.33 15.74
N LYS A 445 -8.47 -1.73 15.90
CA LYS A 445 -9.30 -1.39 17.06
C LYS A 445 -8.82 -2.08 18.34
N GLU A 446 -8.52 -3.37 18.26
CA GLU A 446 -7.93 -4.14 19.35
C GLU A 446 -6.63 -3.48 19.84
N LEU A 447 -5.69 -3.23 18.92
CA LEU A 447 -4.43 -2.56 19.24
C LEU A 447 -4.65 -1.19 19.91
N PHE A 448 -5.50 -0.33 19.35
CA PHE A 448 -5.75 0.99 19.94
C PHE A 448 -6.39 0.90 21.33
N ASN A 449 -7.34 -0.01 21.52
CA ASN A 449 -7.97 -0.24 22.81
C ASN A 449 -6.97 -0.72 23.85
N ASP A 450 -6.03 -1.59 23.47
CA ASP A 450 -4.97 -2.03 24.37
C ASP A 450 -4.03 -0.88 24.76
N LEU A 451 -3.73 0.05 23.85
CA LEU A 451 -2.96 1.25 24.20
C LEU A 451 -3.67 2.11 25.26
N VAL A 452 -5.00 2.28 25.13
CA VAL A 452 -5.81 3.04 26.11
C VAL A 452 -5.90 2.29 27.43
N LYS A 453 -6.22 0.99 27.38
CA LYS A 453 -6.39 0.12 28.56
C LYS A 453 -5.11 0.01 29.39
N ASN A 454 -3.95 -0.05 28.74
CA ASN A 454 -2.64 -0.12 29.39
C ASN A 454 -2.07 1.26 29.76
N ASP A 455 -2.89 2.32 29.68
CA ASP A 455 -2.52 3.71 29.99
C ASP A 455 -1.29 4.23 29.23
N LEU A 456 -1.06 3.75 28.01
CA LEU A 456 0.09 4.14 27.19
C LEU A 456 -0.16 5.43 26.40
N ILE A 457 -1.42 5.80 26.20
CA ILE A 457 -1.84 7.00 25.48
C ILE A 457 -2.93 7.76 26.22
N GLU A 458 -3.02 9.06 25.94
CA GLU A 458 -4.20 9.89 26.19
C GLU A 458 -4.99 9.98 24.88
N ALA A 459 -6.30 9.77 24.90
CA ALA A 459 -7.15 9.80 23.71
C ALA A 459 -8.50 10.49 23.98
N LYS A 460 -9.01 11.21 22.97
CA LYS A 460 -10.33 11.85 22.99
C LYS A 460 -11.03 11.61 21.65
N PRO A 461 -12.36 11.39 21.61
CA PRO A 461 -13.09 11.31 20.35
C PRO A 461 -12.80 12.52 19.47
N ILE A 462 -12.57 12.32 18.17
CA ILE A 462 -12.19 13.43 17.28
C ILE A 462 -13.29 14.50 17.16
N SER A 463 -14.55 14.12 17.41
CA SER A 463 -15.72 15.01 17.45
C SER A 463 -15.64 16.09 18.53
N GLU A 464 -14.91 15.82 19.61
CA GLU A 464 -14.73 16.73 20.75
C GLU A 464 -13.51 17.64 20.60
N VAL A 465 -12.76 17.52 19.49
CA VAL A 465 -11.48 18.18 19.30
C VAL A 465 -11.52 19.11 18.09
N LYS A 466 -10.88 20.28 18.20
CA LYS A 466 -10.67 21.20 17.09
C LYS A 466 -9.22 21.13 16.59
N PRO A 467 -8.97 21.23 15.27
CA PRO A 467 -9.93 21.56 14.21
C PRO A 467 -10.87 20.40 13.83
N GLY A 468 -10.54 19.16 14.21
CA GLY A 468 -11.41 18.00 14.06
C GLY A 468 -11.44 17.41 12.65
N ILE A 469 -12.29 16.40 12.47
CA ILE A 469 -12.36 15.58 11.25
C ILE A 469 -12.75 16.36 10.00
N GLY A 470 -13.51 17.46 10.13
CA GLY A 470 -13.94 18.28 9.00
C GLY A 470 -12.78 18.90 8.21
N LEU A 471 -11.70 19.33 8.89
CA LEU A 471 -10.50 19.82 8.21
C LEU A 471 -9.78 18.69 7.47
N LEU A 472 -9.69 17.51 8.07
CA LEU A 472 -9.09 16.33 7.45
C LEU A 472 -9.83 15.94 6.18
N LYS A 473 -11.16 15.83 6.26
CA LYS A 473 -12.08 15.58 5.14
C LYS A 473 -11.85 16.57 3.99
N LYS A 474 -11.82 17.87 4.28
CA LYS A 474 -11.55 18.93 3.29
C LYS A 474 -10.20 18.78 2.60
N ILE A 475 -9.12 18.53 3.34
CA ILE A 475 -7.77 18.41 2.78
C ILE A 475 -7.65 17.14 1.93
N ALA A 476 -8.22 16.01 2.40
CA ALA A 476 -8.24 14.76 1.65
C ALA A 476 -9.03 14.88 0.34
N ALA A 477 -10.20 15.54 0.37
CA ALA A 477 -10.98 15.85 -0.83
C ALA A 477 -10.18 16.69 -1.84
N GLY A 478 -9.42 17.68 -1.34
CA GLY A 478 -8.51 18.48 -2.16
C GLY A 478 -7.46 17.64 -2.87
N LYS A 479 -6.83 16.68 -2.17
CA LYS A 479 -5.86 15.74 -2.74
C LYS A 479 -6.49 14.86 -3.82
N LYS A 480 -7.64 14.24 -3.54
CA LYS A 480 -8.37 13.41 -4.52
C LYS A 480 -8.72 14.21 -5.79
N LYS A 481 -9.23 15.43 -5.63
CA LYS A 481 -9.57 16.31 -6.76
C LYS A 481 -8.34 16.68 -7.60
N LYS A 482 -7.22 17.02 -6.95
CA LYS A 482 -5.95 17.32 -7.64
C LYS A 482 -5.47 16.11 -8.43
N SER A 483 -5.54 14.92 -7.83
CA SER A 483 -5.14 13.67 -8.47
C SER A 483 -5.99 13.33 -9.69
N ILE A 484 -7.31 13.43 -9.60
CA ILE A 484 -8.22 13.21 -10.73
C ILE A 484 -7.90 14.17 -11.88
N LYS A 485 -7.71 15.46 -11.58
CA LYS A 485 -7.35 16.48 -12.58
C LYS A 485 -6.06 16.09 -13.31
N TYR A 486 -5.04 15.74 -12.55
CA TYR A 486 -3.72 15.41 -13.09
C TYR A 486 -3.73 14.11 -13.92
N ILE A 487 -4.51 13.11 -13.50
CA ILE A 487 -4.72 11.87 -14.26
C ILE A 487 -5.41 12.16 -15.59
N ASN A 488 -6.45 13.00 -15.60
CA ASN A 488 -7.13 13.39 -16.83
C ASN A 488 -6.18 14.13 -17.79
N GLU A 489 -5.36 15.05 -17.29
CA GLU A 489 -4.34 15.74 -18.09
C GLU A 489 -3.27 14.79 -18.67
N LYS A 490 -2.93 13.70 -17.96
CA LYS A 490 -2.07 12.63 -18.50
C LYS A 490 -2.78 11.80 -19.56
N LEU A 491 -4.04 11.41 -19.34
CA LEU A 491 -4.85 10.68 -20.32
C LEU A 491 -5.05 11.46 -21.63
N GLU A 492 -5.25 12.78 -21.56
CA GLU A 492 -5.32 13.66 -22.75
C GLU A 492 -4.02 13.67 -23.58
N ARG A 493 -2.89 13.38 -22.95
CA ARG A 493 -1.58 13.24 -23.61
C ARG A 493 -1.25 11.80 -24.00
N GLU A 494 -2.20 10.88 -23.83
CA GLU A 494 -2.01 9.44 -24.00
C GLU A 494 -0.91 8.85 -23.09
N ASP A 495 -0.57 9.55 -22.00
CA ASP A 495 0.36 9.07 -20.99
C ASP A 495 -0.27 7.94 -20.17
N LYS A 496 0.55 6.98 -19.73
CA LYS A 496 0.09 5.94 -18.81
C LYS A 496 -0.23 6.52 -17.44
N VAL A 497 -1.35 6.09 -16.89
CA VAL A 497 -1.83 6.46 -15.54
C VAL A 497 -2.11 5.20 -14.71
N PRO A 498 -2.11 5.31 -13.36
CA PRO A 498 -2.60 4.23 -12.52
C PRO A 498 -4.07 3.91 -12.81
N ILE A 499 -4.43 2.63 -12.77
CA ILE A 499 -5.82 2.17 -12.85
C ILE A 499 -6.35 2.05 -11.41
N TYR A 500 -7.34 2.86 -11.02
CA TYR A 500 -7.96 2.84 -9.69
C TYR A 500 -9.37 2.24 -9.75
#